data_AF-A0A399IH18-F1
#
_entry.id   AF-A0A399IH18-F1
#
_cell.length_a   1.000
_cell.length_b   1.000
_cell.length_c   1.000
_cell.angle_alpha   90.00
_cell.angle_beta   90.00
_cell.angle_gamma   90.00
#
_symmetry.space_group_name_H-M   'P 1'
#
loop_
_entity.id
_entity.type
_entity.pdbx_description
1 polymer ?
#
loop_
_entity_poly.entity_id
_entity_poly.type
_entity_poly.pdbx_seq_one_letter_code
_entity_poly.pdbx_strand_id
1 'polypeptide(L)'
;MAYKVLKQITVTILNQEHVRRDWFIDFDDDAFQKFFDGLAKETRKLGVSLKKVRNRDAVIKINSYGDLLNVVKISSSEDGNCKHCVGHIIGKSENLDILEDIKSAIFRIAFAPETIEPSSEFKKVCHNCGCGC
;
A
#
# COMPACT_ATOMS: atom_id res chain seq x y z
N MET A 1 -25.31 5.52 22.27
CA MET A 1 -24.55 4.63 21.36
C MET A 1 -23.28 5.35 20.96
N ALA A 2 -22.14 4.98 21.54
CA ALA A 2 -20.86 5.58 21.19
C ALA A 2 -20.48 5.09 19.79
N TYR A 3 -20.40 6.00 18.81
CA TYR A 3 -19.84 5.69 17.51
C TYR A 3 -18.37 5.30 17.71
N LYS A 4 -18.08 4.00 17.63
CA LYS A 4 -16.70 3.52 17.64
C LYS A 4 -16.05 4.08 16.36
N VAL A 5 -15.17 5.07 16.52
CA VAL A 5 -14.43 5.65 15.40
C VAL A 5 -13.56 4.53 14.83
N LEU A 6 -13.87 4.10 13.61
CA LEU A 6 -13.08 3.07 12.94
C LEU A 6 -11.75 3.69 12.50
N LYS A 7 -10.65 2.97 12.73
CA LYS A 7 -9.34 3.35 12.19
C LYS A 7 -9.44 3.37 10.68
N GLN A 8 -9.19 4.53 10.05
CA GLN A 8 -9.29 4.66 8.61
C GLN A 8 -7.91 4.49 7.97
N ILE A 9 -7.78 3.48 7.11
CA ILE A 9 -6.59 3.26 6.30
C ILE A 9 -6.89 3.68 4.86
N THR A 10 -6.06 4.55 4.32
CA THR A 10 -6.15 5.01 2.94
C THR A 10 -5.06 4.35 2.10
N VAL A 11 -5.49 3.59 1.11
CA VAL A 11 -4.66 2.94 0.09
C VAL A 11 -4.68 3.82 -1.16
N THR A 12 -3.56 4.51 -1.40
CA THR A 12 -3.35 5.36 -2.57
C THR A 12 -2.58 4.59 -3.62
N ILE A 13 -3.14 4.47 -4.81
CA ILE A 13 -2.51 3.79 -5.93
C ILE A 13 -2.03 4.85 -6.91
N LEU A 14 -0.73 4.91 -7.13
CA LEU A 14 -0.06 5.82 -8.04
C LEU A 14 -0.20 5.35 -9.50
N ASN A 15 0.14 6.22 -10.43
CA ASN A 15 0.20 5.85 -11.84
C ASN A 15 1.48 5.06 -12.13
N GLN A 16 1.43 4.22 -13.18
CA GLN A 16 2.53 3.32 -13.53
C GLN A 16 3.04 3.64 -14.94
N GLU A 17 4.34 3.79 -15.09
CA GLU A 17 5.02 3.82 -16.39
C GLU A 17 5.87 2.56 -16.52
N HIS A 18 5.47 1.65 -17.40
CA HIS A 18 6.13 0.37 -17.55
C HIS A 18 7.25 0.46 -18.58
N VAL A 19 8.49 0.32 -18.13
CA VAL A 19 9.64 0.14 -19.02
C VAL A 19 9.68 -1.31 -19.53
N ARG A 20 9.12 -2.25 -18.74
CA ARG A 20 8.93 -3.67 -19.09
C ARG A 20 7.54 -4.15 -18.64
N ARG A 21 6.94 -5.09 -19.39
CA ARG A 21 5.59 -5.61 -19.13
C ARG A 21 5.54 -6.76 -18.12
N ASP A 22 6.68 -7.27 -17.68
CA ASP A 22 6.77 -8.44 -16.80
C ASP A 22 6.11 -8.23 -15.42
N TRP A 23 5.91 -6.97 -15.01
CA TRP A 23 5.33 -6.56 -13.72
C TRP A 23 4.06 -5.72 -13.88
N PHE A 24 3.34 -5.88 -14.99
CA PHE A 24 2.11 -5.13 -15.22
C PHE A 24 0.96 -5.69 -14.38
N ILE A 25 0.36 -4.82 -13.55
CA ILE A 25 -0.84 -5.12 -12.78
C ILE A 25 -1.85 -4.01 -13.01
N ASP A 26 -3.06 -4.42 -13.41
CA ASP A 26 -4.18 -3.51 -13.55
C ASP A 26 -4.93 -3.38 -12.21
N PHE A 27 -4.70 -2.26 -11.53
CA PHE A 27 -5.36 -1.93 -10.27
C PHE A 27 -6.79 -1.37 -10.44
N ASP A 28 -7.27 -1.20 -11.66
CA ASP A 28 -8.66 -0.84 -11.96
C ASP A 28 -9.48 -2.04 -12.48
N ASP A 29 -8.86 -3.21 -12.67
CA ASP A 29 -9.56 -4.41 -13.11
C ASP A 29 -10.53 -4.97 -12.04
N ASP A 30 -11.55 -5.69 -12.51
CA ASP A 30 -12.57 -6.33 -11.66
C ASP A 30 -11.97 -7.30 -10.64
N ALA A 31 -10.89 -8.01 -11.00
CA ALA A 31 -10.20 -8.91 -10.08
C ALA A 31 -9.62 -8.16 -8.88
N PHE A 32 -8.94 -7.02 -9.12
CA PHE A 32 -8.39 -6.19 -8.05
C PHE A 32 -9.50 -5.56 -7.21
N GLN A 33 -10.58 -5.11 -7.85
CA GLN A 33 -11.73 -4.53 -7.14
C GLN A 33 -12.38 -5.56 -6.20
N LYS A 34 -12.61 -6.79 -6.67
CA LYS A 34 -13.13 -7.89 -5.83
C LYS A 34 -12.22 -8.22 -4.66
N PHE A 35 -10.91 -8.28 -4.90
CA PHE A 35 -9.92 -8.46 -3.84
C PHE A 35 -10.01 -7.34 -2.79
N PHE A 36 -10.04 -6.09 -3.23
CA PHE A 36 -10.09 -4.92 -2.35
C PHE A 36 -11.41 -4.87 -1.56
N ASP A 37 -12.54 -5.17 -2.18
CA ASP A 37 -13.85 -5.22 -1.51
C ASP A 37 -13.94 -6.36 -0.49
N GLY A 38 -13.35 -7.52 -0.80
CA GLY A 38 -13.20 -8.62 0.15
C GLY A 38 -12.41 -8.18 1.37
N LEU A 39 -11.24 -7.60 1.14
CA LEU A 39 -10.35 -7.12 2.19
C LEU A 39 -10.99 -6.00 3.03
N ALA A 40 -11.72 -5.07 2.41
CA ALA A 40 -12.45 -4.02 3.10
C ALA A 40 -13.55 -4.58 4.01
N LYS A 41 -14.25 -5.64 3.59
CA LYS A 41 -15.25 -6.32 4.43
C LYS A 41 -14.61 -7.05 5.61
N GLU A 42 -13.48 -7.72 5.39
CA GLU A 42 -12.74 -8.42 6.45
C GLU A 42 -12.22 -7.45 7.51
N THR A 43 -11.49 -6.42 7.08
CA THR A 43 -10.91 -5.39 7.97
C THR A 43 -11.99 -4.59 8.71
N ARG A 44 -13.15 -4.35 8.08
CA ARG A 44 -14.28 -3.68 8.75
C ARG A 44 -14.83 -4.47 9.93
N LYS A 45 -14.86 -5.80 9.86
CA LYS A 45 -15.24 -6.66 11.01
C LYS A 45 -14.27 -6.52 12.18
N LEU A 46 -13.01 -6.17 11.88
CA LEU A 46 -11.93 -5.96 12.85
C LEU A 46 -11.84 -4.51 13.35
N GLY A 47 -12.75 -3.62 12.92
CA GLY A 47 -12.76 -2.22 13.37
C GLY A 47 -11.96 -1.25 12.50
N VAL A 48 -11.57 -1.66 11.29
CA VAL A 48 -10.74 -0.85 10.37
C VAL A 48 -11.53 -0.56 9.09
N SER A 49 -11.53 0.68 8.63
CA SER A 49 -12.15 1.07 7.36
C SER A 49 -11.09 1.32 6.30
N LEU A 50 -11.22 0.67 5.15
CA LEU A 50 -10.33 0.89 4.00
C LEU A 50 -10.93 1.90 3.02
N LYS A 51 -10.09 2.81 2.53
CA LYS A 51 -10.42 3.75 1.46
C LYS A 51 -9.41 3.60 0.33
N LYS A 52 -9.87 3.36 -0.90
CA LYS A 52 -9.04 3.39 -2.11
C LYS A 52 -9.02 4.81 -2.70
N VAL A 53 -7.84 5.30 -3.08
CA VAL A 53 -7.65 6.58 -3.78
C VAL A 53 -6.72 6.36 -4.97
N ARG A 54 -7.05 6.94 -6.13
CA ARG A 54 -6.14 6.99 -7.27
C ARG A 54 -5.45 8.35 -7.29
N ASN A 55 -4.12 8.36 -7.37
CA ASN A 55 -3.34 9.57 -7.59
C ASN A 55 -2.65 9.44 -8.95
N ARG A 56 -3.14 10.19 -9.94
CA ARG A 56 -2.62 10.15 -11.32
C ARG A 56 -1.51 11.18 -11.55
N ASP A 57 -1.32 12.12 -10.63
CA ASP A 57 -0.30 13.16 -10.71
C ASP A 57 1.11 12.63 -10.42
N ALA A 58 1.21 11.54 -9.65
CA ALA A 58 2.48 10.86 -9.38
C ALA A 58 2.58 9.55 -10.17
N VAL A 59 3.70 9.40 -10.89
CA VAL A 59 3.99 8.26 -11.76
C VAL A 59 5.25 7.55 -11.26
N ILE A 60 5.19 6.22 -11.13
CA ILE A 60 6.37 5.39 -10.80
C ILE A 60 6.78 4.61 -12.04
N LYS A 61 8.09 4.66 -12.36
CA LYS A 61 8.66 3.87 -13.46
C LYS A 61 8.95 2.45 -13.00
N ILE A 62 8.26 1.47 -13.57
CA ILE A 62 8.33 0.08 -13.16
C ILE A 62 9.43 -0.64 -13.95
N ASN A 63 10.53 -0.94 -13.28
CA ASN A 63 11.64 -1.75 -13.81
C ASN A 63 11.81 -3.08 -13.05
N SER A 64 11.30 -3.15 -11.84
CA SER A 64 11.41 -4.29 -10.93
C SER A 64 10.14 -4.44 -10.07
N TYR A 65 10.01 -5.59 -9.42
CA TYR A 65 8.96 -5.81 -8.43
C TYR A 65 9.02 -4.80 -7.27
N GLY A 66 10.22 -4.36 -6.87
CA GLY A 66 10.36 -3.31 -5.86
C GLY A 66 9.73 -1.98 -6.28
N ASP A 67 9.80 -1.64 -7.57
CA ASP A 67 9.11 -0.46 -8.10
C ASP A 67 7.59 -0.63 -8.09
N LEU A 68 7.09 -1.85 -8.38
CA LEU A 68 5.67 -2.16 -8.30
C LEU A 68 5.13 -1.98 -6.87
N LEU A 69 5.89 -2.40 -5.86
CA LEU A 69 5.53 -2.18 -4.45
C LEU A 69 5.47 -0.69 -4.07
N ASN A 70 6.19 0.17 -4.79
CA ASN A 70 6.17 1.62 -4.56
C ASN A 70 4.94 2.32 -5.18
N VAL A 71 4.21 1.64 -6.07
CA VAL A 71 2.96 2.15 -6.68
C VAL A 71 1.86 2.27 -5.63
N VAL A 72 1.85 1.38 -4.65
CA VAL A 72 0.81 1.36 -3.61
C VAL A 72 1.35 1.99 -2.34
N LYS A 73 0.69 3.08 -1.92
CA LYS A 73 0.98 3.79 -0.68
C LYS A 73 -0.15 3.59 0.30
N ILE A 74 0.17 3.28 1.55
CA ILE A 74 -0.78 3.04 2.61
C ILE A 74 -0.50 4.05 3.73
N SER A 75 -1.57 4.63 4.25
CA SER A 75 -1.53 5.60 5.36
C SER A 75 -2.68 5.34 6.30
N SER A 76 -2.47 5.58 7.59
CA SER A 76 -3.50 5.54 8.62
C SER A 76 -3.86 6.96 9.05
N SER A 77 -5.13 7.21 9.36
CA SER A 77 -5.60 8.49 9.92
C SER A 77 -4.94 8.84 11.26
N GLU A 78 -4.41 7.84 11.96
CA GLU A 78 -3.75 8.00 13.27
C GLU A 78 -2.25 8.31 13.16
N ASP A 79 -1.62 8.04 12.00
CA ASP A 79 -0.16 8.11 11.77
C ASP A 79 0.34 9.46 11.25
N GLY A 80 -0.41 10.54 11.49
CA GLY A 80 0.11 11.90 11.26
C GLY A 80 0.54 12.24 9.81
N ASN A 81 -0.11 11.64 8.81
CA ASN A 81 0.15 11.81 7.36
C ASN A 81 1.35 11.03 6.78
N CYS A 82 1.94 10.09 7.51
CA CYS A 82 2.96 9.20 6.95
C CYS A 82 2.33 8.27 5.89
N LYS A 83 2.81 8.38 4.64
CA LYS A 83 2.41 7.52 3.51
C LYS A 83 3.54 6.53 3.24
N HIS A 84 3.39 5.31 3.73
CA HIS A 84 4.37 4.25 3.51
C HIS A 84 4.06 3.51 2.21
N CYS A 85 5.07 3.22 1.38
CA CYS A 85 4.87 2.27 0.29
C CYS A 85 4.78 0.84 0.83
N VAL A 86 4.11 -0.06 0.10
CA VAL A 86 4.03 -1.48 0.47
C VAL A 86 5.42 -2.07 0.69
N GLY A 87 6.38 -1.72 -0.18
CA GLY A 87 7.76 -2.17 -0.08
C GLY A 87 8.48 -1.70 1.20
N HIS A 88 8.09 -0.56 1.76
CA HIS A 88 8.61 -0.09 3.05
C HIS A 88 7.99 -0.86 4.23
N ILE A 89 6.72 -1.25 4.11
CA ILE A 89 5.98 -1.88 5.22
C ILE A 89 6.37 -3.35 5.40
N ILE A 90 6.57 -4.07 4.30
CA ILE A 90 6.78 -5.53 4.31
C ILE A 90 8.09 -5.98 3.64
N GLY A 91 8.80 -5.10 2.94
CA GLY A 91 9.90 -5.50 2.06
C GLY A 91 9.41 -6.17 0.77
N LYS A 92 10.32 -6.90 0.11
CA LYS A 92 10.01 -7.71 -1.08
C LYS A 92 9.67 -9.14 -0.64
N SER A 93 8.46 -9.62 -0.96
CA SER A 93 8.06 -11.00 -0.68
C SER A 93 8.78 -12.01 -1.56
N GLU A 94 8.84 -13.27 -1.12
CA GLU A 94 9.40 -14.38 -1.89
C GLU A 94 8.49 -14.79 -3.05
N ASN A 95 7.16 -14.71 -2.85
CA ASN A 95 6.16 -15.10 -3.84
C ASN A 95 5.98 -14.07 -4.96
N LEU A 96 6.41 -12.82 -4.74
CA LEU A 96 6.23 -11.71 -5.70
C LEU A 96 4.76 -11.49 -6.08
N ASP A 97 3.86 -11.69 -5.11
CA ASP A 97 2.42 -11.48 -5.26
C ASP A 97 2.01 -10.14 -4.64
N ILE A 98 1.66 -9.20 -5.51
CA ILE A 98 1.31 -7.84 -5.09
C ILE A 98 0.02 -7.78 -4.25
N LEU A 99 -0.92 -8.72 -4.45
CA LEU A 99 -2.18 -8.73 -3.70
C LEU A 99 -1.93 -9.23 -2.27
N GLU A 100 -1.17 -10.32 -2.12
CA GLU A 100 -0.73 -10.80 -0.81
C GLU A 100 0.06 -9.73 -0.06
N ASP A 101 0.93 -9.01 -0.77
CA ASP A 101 1.77 -7.96 -0.21
C ASP A 101 0.95 -6.75 0.25
N ILE A 102 -0.02 -6.31 -0.54
CA ILE A 102 -0.96 -5.24 -0.15
C ILE A 102 -1.76 -5.65 1.08
N LYS A 103 -2.26 -6.90 1.12
CA LYS A 103 -2.99 -7.41 2.29
C LYS A 103 -2.11 -7.37 3.53
N SER A 104 -0.91 -7.94 3.44
CA SER A 104 0.04 -8.00 4.56
C SER A 104 0.41 -6.61 5.07
N ALA A 105 0.64 -5.66 4.16
CA ALA A 105 0.95 -4.28 4.52
C ALA A 105 -0.22 -3.55 5.20
N ILE A 106 -1.46 -3.76 4.73
CA ILE A 106 -2.66 -3.22 5.37
C ILE A 106 -2.83 -3.79 6.79
N PHE A 107 -2.67 -5.10 6.95
CA PHE A 107 -2.77 -5.74 8.27
C PHE A 107 -1.68 -5.26 9.23
N ARG A 108 -0.46 -5.07 8.74
CA ARG A 108 0.65 -4.55 9.56
C ARG A 108 0.39 -3.12 10.04
N ILE A 109 -0.04 -2.21 9.15
CA ILE A 109 -0.44 -0.85 9.55
C ILE A 109 -1.64 -0.86 10.49
N ALA A 110 -2.60 -1.77 10.26
CA ALA A 110 -3.81 -1.85 11.07
C ALA A 110 -3.51 -2.29 12.51
N PHE A 111 -2.71 -3.34 12.68
CA PHE A 111 -2.63 -4.09 13.95
C PHE A 111 -1.23 -4.16 14.57
N ALA A 112 -0.17 -3.83 13.84
CA ALA A 112 1.21 -3.84 14.33
C ALA A 112 2.06 -2.69 13.74
N PRO A 113 1.58 -1.43 13.72
CA PRO A 113 2.28 -0.31 13.09
C PRO A 113 3.66 -0.03 13.71
N GLU A 114 3.86 -0.34 14.98
CA GLU A 114 5.13 -0.23 15.70
C GLU A 114 6.24 -1.12 15.14
N THR A 115 5.88 -2.13 14.34
CA THR A 115 6.83 -3.06 13.70
C THR A 115 7.30 -2.57 12.33
N ILE A 116 6.83 -1.41 11.87
CA ILE A 116 7.24 -0.78 10.63
C ILE A 116 8.46 0.09 10.93
N GLU A 117 9.57 -0.17 10.24
CA GLU A 117 10.78 0.60 10.45
C GLU A 117 10.55 2.09 10.17
N PRO A 118 11.11 3.01 10.99
CA PRO A 118 11.00 4.43 10.73
C PRO A 118 11.68 4.78 9.41
N SER A 119 11.11 5.73 8.67
CA SER A 119 11.54 6.16 7.33
C SER A 119 13.03 6.56 7.23
N SER A 120 13.66 6.90 8.36
CA SER A 120 15.09 7.22 8.45
C SER A 120 16.04 6.04 8.17
N GLU A 121 15.62 4.79 8.36
CA GLU A 121 16.46 3.58 8.19
C GLU A 121 16.36 2.98 6.77
N PHE A 122 15.25 3.21 6.06
CA PHE A 122 14.98 2.66 4.72
C PHE A 122 15.64 3.43 3.55
N LYS A 123 16.63 4.28 3.85
CA LYS A 123 17.31 5.18 2.91
C LYS A 123 18.05 4.48 1.75
N LYS A 124 18.22 3.16 1.77
CA LYS A 124 19.01 2.44 0.74
C LYS A 124 18.22 1.90 -0.46
N VAL A 125 16.88 1.82 -0.40
CA VAL A 125 16.09 1.12 -1.45
C VAL A 125 15.06 2.03 -2.13
N CYS A 126 14.71 3.17 -1.54
CA CYS A 126 13.62 4.03 -2.01
C CYS A 126 14.07 5.08 -3.06
N HIS A 127 14.71 4.67 -4.16
CA HIS A 127 15.21 5.63 -5.16
C HIS A 127 14.14 6.19 -6.12
N ASN A 128 12.92 5.62 -6.10
CA ASN A 128 11.90 5.91 -7.12
C ASN A 128 10.51 6.24 -6.55
N CYS A 129 10.37 6.33 -5.22
CA CYS A 129 9.06 6.42 -4.55
C CYS A 129 8.52 7.87 -4.42
N GLY A 130 9.36 8.88 -4.66
CA GLY A 130 8.96 10.30 -4.54
C GLY A 130 8.40 10.67 -3.16
N CYS A 131 8.71 9.86 -2.14
CA CYS A 131 8.20 10.02 -0.78
C CYS A 131 8.93 11.09 0.03
N GLY A 132 9.93 11.77 -0.54
CA GLY A 132 10.70 12.79 0.15
C GLY A 132 11.31 12.25 1.44
N CYS A 133 12.18 11.25 1.31
CA CYS A 133 13.04 10.77 2.38
C CYS A 133 14.19 11.73 2.67
#